data_AF-A0A913ZVG0-F1
#
_entry.id   AF-A0A913ZVG0-F1
#
_cell.length_a   1.000
_cell.length_b   1.000
_cell.length_c   1.000
_cell.angle_alpha   90.00
_cell.angle_beta   90.00
_cell.angle_gamma   90.00
#
_symmetry.space_group_name_H-M   'P 1'
#
loop_
_entity.id
_entity.type
_entity.pdbx_description
1 polymer ?
#
loop_
_entity_poly.entity_id
_entity_poly.type
_entity_poly.pdbx_seq_one_letter_code
_entity_poly.pdbx_strand_id
1 'polypeptide(L)'
;MEPKTSLVAAFVLCLLLVPLQSTASADRQPPVLVQGTCPSDIVRYADHLSTSTSVHWTKPRASDASLPITVQRKDGGPANGGYFSASRSPYTIRYSARDSKGNKNDNLCTFTVAVKVRRCGVHPPVTWGAVSCSHGDIFGSECSISCMSGYSIRGSSRRTCQSNRMWSGTTPSCAACGHVNNPFRGNLNCQVAGEEQNCTISCWQGYAFSRAILPSYQCGPSTDYKWSHETDDNQGLALPKCTKCKPPIKVAMEMTLVYSNNLTCDGVNVTKDSLAYQRVNDTITMNLQMLSCVQNNSCAVKHQISGCSPHVPGDHARRRRRRSLEAVHITIRLERDVDIPDQQNLTNEEVVNQHSFIEATDELRNSAGHLINQSRLGQFAINVDSQVYDVDLGKTKSYGMPVCPPGTVRMEAEDVRCVPCESGWYNYLEDCYPCPRGMYQSLEGSTYCQACPRGRTTTGPRASEEADCKVIVQ
;
A
#
# COMPACT_ATOMS: atom_id res chain seq x y z
N MET A 1 -94.71 -3.48 82.39
CA MET A 1 -95.97 -4.15 82.75
C MET A 1 -95.86 -5.60 82.31
N GLU A 2 -95.57 -6.50 83.25
CA GLU A 2 -96.11 -7.88 83.19
C GLU A 2 -97.65 -7.82 83.13
N PRO A 3 -98.43 -8.88 82.77
CA PRO A 3 -98.13 -10.32 82.91
C PRO A 3 -98.62 -11.21 81.73
N LYS A 4 -98.17 -12.49 81.63
CA LYS A 4 -98.86 -13.76 81.98
C LYS A 4 -100.27 -13.90 81.36
N THR A 5 -100.71 -14.99 80.75
CA THR A 5 -100.77 -16.41 81.18
C THR A 5 -101.35 -17.20 80.00
N SER A 6 -100.74 -18.31 79.57
CA SER A 6 -101.19 -19.70 79.83
C SER A 6 -102.67 -20.00 79.53
N LEU A 7 -102.94 -20.86 78.54
CA LEU A 7 -103.72 -22.08 78.78
C LEU A 7 -103.57 -23.11 77.65
N VAL A 8 -103.65 -24.37 78.08
CA VAL A 8 -103.32 -25.63 77.43
C VAL A 8 -104.51 -26.21 76.66
N ALA A 9 -104.26 -26.79 75.48
CA ALA A 9 -104.98 -27.92 74.85
C ALA A 9 -104.42 -28.10 73.43
N ALA A 10 -104.38 -29.25 72.76
CA ALA A 10 -104.48 -30.66 73.07
C ALA A 10 -103.96 -31.36 71.79
N PHE A 11 -103.38 -32.55 71.94
CA PHE A 11 -102.83 -33.38 70.86
C PHE A 11 -103.81 -33.63 69.71
N VAL A 12 -103.36 -33.43 68.46
CA VAL A 12 -103.62 -34.35 67.34
C VAL A 12 -102.40 -34.43 66.45
N LEU A 13 -101.83 -35.63 66.40
CA LEU A 13 -100.76 -36.08 65.53
C LEU A 13 -101.29 -36.16 64.08
N CYS A 14 -100.73 -35.41 63.14
CA CYS A 14 -100.89 -35.70 61.72
C CYS A 14 -99.58 -35.46 60.99
N LEU A 15 -99.00 -36.56 60.52
CA LEU A 15 -97.84 -36.65 59.64
C LEU A 15 -98.06 -35.80 58.37
N LEU A 16 -97.21 -34.80 58.15
CA LEU A 16 -96.89 -34.33 56.80
C LEU A 16 -95.38 -34.19 56.66
N LEU A 17 -94.84 -35.12 55.88
CA LEU A 17 -93.58 -35.02 55.18
C LEU A 17 -93.55 -33.71 54.38
N VAL A 18 -92.62 -32.82 54.68
CA VAL A 18 -92.03 -31.95 53.67
C VAL A 18 -90.52 -32.19 53.72
N PRO A 19 -89.95 -32.83 52.69
CA PRO A 19 -88.52 -33.14 52.65
C PRO A 19 -87.71 -31.85 52.49
N LEU A 20 -86.50 -31.85 53.05
CA LEU A 20 -85.45 -30.90 52.73
C LEU A 20 -85.34 -30.81 51.20
N GLN A 21 -85.71 -29.66 50.63
CA GLN A 21 -85.32 -29.33 49.28
C GLN A 21 -83.82 -29.09 49.29
N SER A 22 -83.09 -30.14 48.92
CA SER A 22 -81.77 -30.03 48.32
C SER A 22 -81.83 -28.97 47.23
N THR A 23 -81.30 -27.79 47.52
CA THR A 23 -80.93 -26.84 46.48
C THR A 23 -79.84 -27.51 45.66
N ALA A 24 -80.19 -28.10 44.52
CA ALA A 24 -79.22 -28.36 43.48
C ALA A 24 -78.64 -27.00 43.07
N SER A 25 -77.50 -26.61 43.67
CA SER A 25 -76.85 -25.35 43.34
C SER A 25 -76.48 -25.41 41.88
N ALA A 26 -77.15 -24.60 41.05
CA ALA A 26 -76.71 -24.39 39.69
C ALA A 26 -75.30 -23.79 39.77
N ASP A 27 -74.30 -24.53 39.31
CA ASP A 27 -72.92 -24.08 39.27
C ASP A 27 -72.82 -22.81 38.40
N ARG A 28 -72.21 -21.78 38.95
CA ARG A 28 -72.00 -20.47 38.30
C ARG A 28 -70.51 -20.13 38.16
N GLN A 29 -69.61 -21.03 38.56
CA GLN A 29 -68.17 -20.77 38.50
C GLN A 29 -67.64 -21.17 37.12
N PRO A 30 -66.85 -20.32 36.44
CA PRO A 30 -66.23 -20.69 35.18
C PRO A 30 -65.01 -21.60 35.42
N PRO A 31 -64.64 -22.46 34.45
CA PRO A 31 -63.47 -23.32 34.60
C PRO A 31 -62.17 -22.56 34.85
N VAL A 32 -61.32 -23.10 35.74
CA VAL A 32 -60.00 -22.54 36.08
C VAL A 32 -58.87 -23.34 35.45
N LEU A 33 -57.77 -22.65 35.12
CA LEU A 33 -56.58 -23.26 34.55
C LEU A 33 -55.94 -24.22 35.56
N VAL A 34 -55.63 -25.45 35.12
CA VAL A 34 -54.79 -26.35 35.91
C VAL A 34 -53.38 -25.79 35.92
N GLN A 35 -52.88 -25.47 37.11
CA GLN A 35 -51.59 -24.81 37.31
C GLN A 35 -50.46 -25.58 36.61
N GLY A 36 -49.58 -24.85 35.92
CA GLY A 36 -48.45 -25.41 35.18
C GLY A 36 -48.78 -26.02 33.81
N THR A 37 -50.04 -25.99 33.36
CA THR A 37 -50.42 -26.55 32.04
C THR A 37 -50.47 -25.52 30.91
N CYS A 38 -50.42 -24.22 31.22
CA CYS A 38 -50.32 -23.17 30.21
C CYS A 38 -48.88 -23.04 29.70
N PRO A 39 -48.62 -23.16 28.38
CA PRO A 39 -47.29 -22.98 27.82
C PRO A 39 -46.72 -21.59 28.11
N SER A 40 -45.40 -21.51 28.30
CA SER A 40 -44.67 -20.24 28.26
C SER A 40 -44.50 -19.74 26.83
N ASP A 41 -44.09 -18.48 26.67
CA ASP A 41 -43.75 -17.91 25.36
C ASP A 41 -42.69 -18.76 24.65
N ILE A 42 -42.95 -19.08 23.37
CA ILE A 42 -42.12 -19.96 22.57
C ILE A 42 -41.35 -19.12 21.55
N VAL A 43 -40.02 -19.19 21.58
CA VAL A 43 -39.16 -18.65 20.52
C VAL A 43 -38.61 -19.80 19.67
N ARG A 44 -38.76 -19.70 18.36
CA ARG A 44 -38.17 -20.63 17.38
C ARG A 44 -37.48 -19.85 16.26
N TYR A 45 -36.50 -20.50 15.64
CA TYR A 45 -35.84 -19.96 14.45
C TYR A 45 -36.43 -20.61 13.20
N ALA A 46 -36.58 -19.82 12.14
CA ALA A 46 -36.99 -20.33 10.83
C ALA A 46 -36.03 -21.42 10.32
N ASP A 47 -36.58 -22.34 9.53
CA ASP A 47 -35.83 -23.47 8.98
C ASP A 47 -34.83 -23.01 7.90
N HIS A 48 -33.94 -23.90 7.48
CA HIS A 48 -32.98 -23.65 6.41
C HIS A 48 -33.69 -23.19 5.13
N LEU A 49 -33.22 -22.11 4.50
CA LEU A 49 -33.82 -21.48 3.32
C LEU A 49 -35.28 -21.06 3.49
N SER A 50 -35.73 -20.82 4.72
CA SER A 50 -37.10 -20.45 5.03
C SER A 50 -37.20 -19.23 5.94
N THR A 51 -38.37 -18.60 5.96
CA THR A 51 -38.76 -17.56 6.93
C THR A 51 -39.82 -18.05 7.92
N SER A 52 -40.13 -19.34 7.89
CA SER A 52 -41.10 -20.00 8.77
C SER A 52 -40.51 -21.26 9.38
N THR A 53 -41.15 -21.74 10.45
CA THR A 53 -40.86 -23.05 11.07
C THR A 53 -42.12 -23.62 11.69
N SER A 54 -42.13 -24.93 11.91
CA SER A 54 -43.24 -25.60 12.62
C SER A 54 -43.09 -25.41 14.13
N VAL A 55 -44.21 -25.13 14.81
CA VAL A 55 -44.22 -24.94 16.27
C VAL A 55 -45.26 -25.83 16.92
N HIS A 56 -44.80 -26.61 17.89
CA HIS A 56 -45.61 -27.54 18.67
C HIS A 56 -45.66 -27.10 20.13
N TRP A 57 -46.82 -27.23 20.77
CA TRP A 57 -47.00 -26.97 22.21
C TRP A 57 -48.01 -27.92 22.84
N THR A 58 -47.98 -28.02 24.16
CA THR A 58 -48.97 -28.81 24.91
C THR A 58 -50.24 -27.98 25.10
N LYS A 59 -51.41 -28.56 24.79
CA LYS A 59 -52.69 -27.86 25.00
C LYS A 59 -52.95 -27.65 26.51
N PRO A 60 -53.39 -26.46 26.96
CA PRO A 60 -53.67 -26.21 28.38
C PRO A 60 -54.86 -27.01 28.87
N ARG A 61 -54.89 -27.30 30.17
CA ARG A 61 -55.97 -28.06 30.82
C ARG A 61 -56.75 -27.15 31.76
N ALA A 62 -58.05 -27.40 31.87
CA ALA A 62 -58.92 -26.72 32.83
C ALA A 62 -59.51 -27.72 33.81
N SER A 63 -59.77 -27.27 35.03
CA SER A 63 -60.45 -28.00 36.09
C SER A 63 -61.69 -27.23 36.54
N ASP A 64 -62.76 -27.97 36.81
CA ASP A 64 -64.04 -27.44 37.23
C ASP A 64 -64.90 -28.57 37.83
N ALA A 65 -65.92 -28.24 38.63
CA ALA A 65 -66.85 -29.21 39.20
C ALA A 65 -67.87 -29.72 38.17
N SER A 66 -68.19 -28.94 37.13
CA SER A 66 -69.22 -29.24 36.13
C SER A 66 -68.63 -29.87 34.85
N LEU A 67 -68.51 -31.20 34.83
CA LEU A 67 -68.00 -31.96 33.68
C LEU A 67 -69.08 -32.22 32.60
N PRO A 68 -68.72 -32.41 31.31
CA PRO A 68 -67.38 -32.30 30.72
C PRO A 68 -66.94 -30.85 30.46
N ILE A 69 -65.63 -30.58 30.60
CA ILE A 69 -65.02 -29.28 30.29
C ILE A 69 -64.48 -29.29 28.86
N THR A 70 -64.84 -28.28 28.08
CA THR A 70 -64.36 -28.11 26.71
C THR A 70 -63.35 -26.98 26.64
N VAL A 71 -62.08 -27.28 26.35
CA VAL A 71 -61.02 -26.29 26.13
C VAL A 71 -60.85 -26.04 24.63
N GLN A 72 -61.00 -24.78 24.21
CA GLN A 72 -60.94 -24.40 22.80
C GLN A 72 -60.02 -23.20 22.57
N ARG A 73 -59.31 -23.24 21.45
CA ARG A 73 -58.51 -22.11 20.95
C ARG A 73 -59.42 -21.04 20.38
N LYS A 74 -59.09 -19.77 20.63
CA LYS A 74 -59.91 -18.59 20.27
C LYS A 74 -59.22 -17.65 19.28
N ASP A 75 -57.90 -17.72 19.13
CA ASP A 75 -57.16 -16.92 18.17
C ASP A 75 -57.21 -17.51 16.75
N GLY A 76 -57.10 -16.62 15.75
CA GLY A 76 -56.90 -16.99 14.35
C GLY A 76 -55.41 -17.09 14.03
N GLY A 77 -54.95 -18.23 13.51
CA GLY A 77 -53.54 -18.45 13.18
C GLY A 77 -53.21 -19.90 12.85
N PRO A 78 -51.95 -20.23 12.54
CA PRO A 78 -51.54 -21.60 12.24
C PRO A 78 -51.86 -22.55 13.39
N ALA A 79 -52.32 -23.77 13.07
CA ALA A 79 -52.65 -24.79 14.06
C ALA A 79 -51.42 -25.23 14.89
N ASN A 80 -51.64 -25.91 16.02
CA ASN A 80 -50.56 -26.55 16.77
C ASN A 80 -49.88 -27.60 15.88
N GLY A 81 -48.57 -27.49 15.69
CA GLY A 81 -47.77 -28.25 14.73
C GLY A 81 -47.74 -27.69 13.30
N GLY A 82 -48.49 -26.61 13.03
CA GLY A 82 -48.46 -25.89 11.77
C GLY A 82 -47.25 -24.96 11.63
N TYR A 83 -47.10 -24.36 10.45
CA TYR A 83 -46.02 -23.43 10.14
C TYR A 83 -46.34 -21.99 10.55
N PHE A 84 -45.44 -21.40 11.34
CA PHE A 84 -45.50 -20.01 11.79
C PHE A 84 -44.47 -19.20 11.01
N SER A 85 -44.90 -18.08 10.41
CA SER A 85 -44.05 -17.22 9.59
C SER A 85 -43.54 -16.02 10.38
N ALA A 86 -42.28 -15.67 10.21
CA ALA A 86 -41.69 -14.51 10.86
C ALA A 86 -42.37 -13.19 10.48
N SER A 87 -42.97 -13.06 9.29
CA SER A 87 -43.61 -11.82 8.81
C SER A 87 -44.83 -11.39 9.62
N ARG A 88 -45.50 -12.35 10.27
CA ARG A 88 -46.68 -12.13 11.12
C ARG A 88 -46.39 -12.41 12.60
N SER A 89 -45.12 -12.53 12.94
CA SER A 89 -44.68 -12.81 14.31
C SER A 89 -44.57 -11.51 15.13
N PRO A 90 -44.88 -11.51 16.45
CA PRO A 90 -45.32 -12.65 17.27
C PRO A 90 -46.80 -13.01 17.10
N TYR A 91 -47.10 -14.30 17.20
CA TYR A 91 -48.49 -14.81 17.22
C TYR A 91 -48.97 -14.91 18.67
N THR A 92 -50.16 -14.40 18.98
CA THR A 92 -50.76 -14.53 20.31
C THR A 92 -51.73 -15.70 20.31
N ILE A 93 -51.42 -16.75 21.08
CA ILE A 93 -52.24 -17.95 21.21
C ILE A 93 -53.15 -17.79 22.43
N ARG A 94 -54.46 -17.95 22.25
CA ARG A 94 -55.47 -17.73 23.30
C ARG A 94 -56.38 -18.93 23.42
N TYR A 95 -56.49 -19.46 24.63
CA TYR A 95 -57.41 -20.55 24.97
C TYR A 95 -58.53 -20.06 25.89
N SER A 96 -59.69 -20.67 25.71
CA SER A 96 -60.87 -20.52 26.56
C SER A 96 -61.36 -21.89 27.03
N ALA A 97 -62.08 -21.93 28.15
CA ALA A 97 -62.77 -23.14 28.60
C ALA A 97 -64.25 -22.86 28.87
N ARG A 98 -65.08 -23.88 28.63
CA ARG A 98 -66.50 -23.89 28.99
C ARG A 98 -66.85 -25.20 29.69
N ASP A 99 -67.65 -25.14 30.75
CA ASP A 99 -68.20 -26.30 31.47
C ASP A 99 -69.51 -26.83 30.84
N SER A 100 -70.14 -27.83 31.46
CA SER A 100 -71.44 -28.37 31.02
C SER A 100 -72.66 -27.52 31.40
N LYS A 101 -72.51 -26.53 32.28
CA LYS A 101 -73.55 -25.57 32.68
C LYS A 101 -73.55 -24.29 31.86
N GLY A 102 -72.54 -24.12 31.01
CA GLY A 102 -72.38 -22.99 30.12
C GLY A 102 -71.53 -21.85 30.67
N ASN A 103 -70.93 -21.97 31.86
CA ASN A 103 -69.99 -20.97 32.38
C ASN A 103 -68.70 -20.97 31.55
N LYS A 104 -68.11 -19.79 31.33
CA LYS A 104 -67.00 -19.60 30.38
C LYS A 104 -65.86 -18.83 31.01
N ASN A 105 -64.65 -19.30 30.79
CA ASN A 105 -63.43 -18.54 31.00
C ASN A 105 -62.81 -18.23 29.64
N ASP A 106 -63.01 -17.01 29.13
CA ASP A 106 -62.56 -16.60 27.79
C ASP A 106 -61.06 -16.27 27.72
N ASN A 107 -60.36 -16.19 28.85
CA ASN A 107 -58.92 -15.95 28.92
C ASN A 107 -58.24 -16.98 29.84
N LEU A 108 -58.48 -18.26 29.57
CA LEU A 108 -57.95 -19.37 30.37
C LEU A 108 -56.42 -19.42 30.34
N CYS A 109 -55.82 -19.23 29.17
CA CYS A 109 -54.37 -19.28 28.96
C CYS A 109 -54.01 -18.48 27.71
N THR A 110 -53.03 -17.60 27.83
CA THR A 110 -52.50 -16.80 26.72
C THR A 110 -50.97 -16.84 26.76
N PHE A 111 -50.36 -17.13 25.61
CA PHE A 111 -48.90 -17.11 25.42
C PHE A 111 -48.58 -16.73 23.97
N THR A 112 -47.32 -16.42 23.68
CA THR A 112 -46.87 -16.00 22.35
C THR A 112 -45.96 -17.02 21.67
N VAL A 113 -46.03 -17.04 20.34
CA VAL A 113 -45.09 -17.77 19.49
C VAL A 113 -44.34 -16.76 18.64
N ALA A 114 -43.04 -16.61 18.91
CA ALA A 114 -42.13 -15.74 18.18
C ALA A 114 -41.22 -16.56 17.26
N VAL A 115 -41.26 -16.26 15.96
CA VAL A 115 -40.39 -16.87 14.93
C VAL A 115 -39.36 -15.84 14.51
N LYS A 116 -38.09 -16.17 14.69
CA LYS A 116 -36.94 -15.34 14.32
C LYS A 116 -36.26 -15.92 13.07
N VAL A 117 -35.87 -15.07 12.12
CA VAL A 117 -35.09 -15.49 10.94
C VAL A 117 -33.62 -15.21 11.21
N ARG A 118 -32.75 -16.19 10.95
CA ARG A 118 -31.30 -15.97 10.95
C ARG A 118 -30.93 -15.35 9.61
N ARG A 119 -30.41 -14.13 9.65
CA ARG A 119 -29.97 -13.38 8.46
C ARG A 119 -28.51 -12.99 8.62
N CYS A 120 -27.75 -13.10 7.53
CA CYS A 120 -26.34 -12.69 7.49
C CYS A 120 -26.15 -11.22 7.13
N GLY A 121 -27.24 -10.52 6.79
CA GLY A 121 -27.21 -9.19 6.19
C GLY A 121 -27.10 -9.29 4.67
N VAL A 122 -27.78 -8.37 3.99
CA VAL A 122 -27.74 -8.25 2.53
C VAL A 122 -26.28 -8.10 2.09
N HIS A 123 -25.85 -8.89 1.12
CA HIS A 123 -24.49 -8.82 0.62
C HIS A 123 -24.21 -7.40 0.08
N PRO A 124 -23.09 -6.76 0.44
CA PRO A 124 -22.77 -5.43 -0.06
C PRO A 124 -22.63 -5.44 -1.59
N PRO A 125 -22.95 -4.34 -2.28
CA PRO A 125 -22.71 -4.23 -3.71
C PRO A 125 -21.22 -4.43 -4.00
N VAL A 126 -20.91 -5.19 -5.05
CA VAL A 126 -19.54 -5.41 -5.52
C VAL A 126 -19.31 -4.47 -6.70
N THR A 127 -18.43 -3.47 -6.52
CA THR A 127 -18.07 -2.56 -7.61
C THR A 127 -17.49 -3.36 -8.78
N TRP A 128 -17.93 -3.05 -10.00
CA TRP A 128 -17.56 -3.79 -11.22
C TRP A 128 -17.93 -5.28 -11.21
N GLY A 129 -18.94 -5.65 -10.42
CA GLY A 129 -19.46 -7.01 -10.36
C GLY A 129 -20.98 -7.07 -10.11
N ALA A 130 -21.48 -8.29 -10.04
CA ALA A 130 -22.86 -8.60 -9.72
C ALA A 130 -22.93 -9.72 -8.67
N VAL A 131 -23.95 -9.65 -7.82
CA VAL A 131 -24.21 -10.65 -6.78
C VAL A 131 -25.62 -11.21 -6.99
N SER A 132 -25.72 -12.53 -7.07
CA SER A 132 -27.00 -13.24 -7.22
C SER A 132 -27.16 -14.25 -6.10
N CYS A 133 -28.20 -14.11 -5.28
CA CYS A 133 -28.44 -14.97 -4.12
C CYS A 133 -29.74 -15.76 -4.28
N SER A 134 -29.70 -17.05 -3.95
CA SER A 134 -30.86 -17.94 -4.13
C SER A 134 -32.06 -17.53 -3.28
N HIS A 135 -31.83 -17.11 -2.02
CA HIS A 135 -32.90 -16.74 -1.08
C HIS A 135 -32.54 -15.47 -0.27
N GLY A 136 -31.91 -14.49 -0.93
CA GLY A 136 -31.48 -13.26 -0.28
C GLY A 136 -30.41 -13.52 0.79
N ASP A 137 -30.64 -13.09 2.02
CA ASP A 137 -29.68 -13.16 3.13
C ASP A 137 -30.06 -14.12 4.26
N ILE A 138 -31.04 -15.01 4.04
CA ILE A 138 -31.51 -15.95 5.06
C ILE A 138 -30.53 -17.13 5.23
N PHE A 139 -30.54 -17.75 6.42
CA PHE A 139 -29.72 -18.92 6.72
C PHE A 139 -29.88 -20.03 5.67
N GLY A 140 -28.75 -20.48 5.13
CA GLY A 140 -28.68 -21.45 4.03
C GLY A 140 -28.62 -20.82 2.64
N SER A 141 -28.95 -19.53 2.49
CA SER A 141 -28.93 -18.83 1.21
C SER A 141 -27.52 -18.87 0.63
N GLU A 142 -27.44 -19.09 -0.68
CA GLU A 142 -26.19 -19.17 -1.40
C GLU A 142 -26.13 -18.04 -2.44
N CYS A 143 -25.07 -17.25 -2.38
CA CYS A 143 -24.79 -16.17 -3.32
C CYS A 143 -23.64 -16.53 -4.25
N SER A 144 -23.84 -16.35 -5.55
CA SER A 144 -22.79 -16.35 -6.55
C SER A 144 -22.39 -14.91 -6.90
N ILE A 145 -21.10 -14.70 -7.12
CA ILE A 145 -20.52 -13.39 -7.47
C ILE A 145 -19.84 -13.52 -8.81
N SER A 146 -20.10 -12.57 -9.71
CA SER A 146 -19.46 -12.45 -11.01
C SER A 146 -18.89 -11.05 -11.22
N CYS A 147 -17.81 -10.94 -11.97
CA CYS A 147 -17.21 -9.66 -12.34
C CYS A 147 -17.61 -9.26 -13.77
N MET A 148 -17.63 -7.96 -14.03
CA MET A 148 -17.82 -7.43 -15.37
C MET A 148 -16.65 -7.80 -16.28
N SER A 149 -16.85 -7.73 -17.61
CA SER A 149 -15.79 -8.02 -18.58
C SER A 149 -14.55 -7.16 -18.32
N GLY A 150 -13.37 -7.80 -18.33
CA GLY A 150 -12.08 -7.16 -18.01
C GLY A 150 -11.73 -7.12 -16.53
N TYR A 151 -12.61 -7.58 -15.64
CA TYR A 151 -12.36 -7.70 -14.19
C TYR A 151 -12.38 -9.15 -13.75
N SER A 152 -11.56 -9.46 -12.76
CA SER A 152 -11.41 -10.79 -12.20
C SER A 152 -11.69 -10.79 -10.71
N ILE A 153 -12.24 -11.90 -10.23
CA ILE A 153 -12.72 -12.00 -8.86
C ILE A 153 -11.57 -12.25 -7.89
N ARG A 154 -11.54 -11.44 -6.83
CA ARG A 154 -10.70 -11.63 -5.65
C ARG A 154 -11.57 -12.10 -4.50
N GLY A 155 -11.15 -13.15 -3.80
CA GLY A 155 -11.93 -13.74 -2.71
C GLY A 155 -12.87 -14.84 -3.17
N SER A 156 -13.95 -15.08 -2.43
CA SER A 156 -14.84 -16.22 -2.68
C SER A 156 -15.91 -15.91 -3.72
N SER A 157 -15.93 -16.63 -4.85
CA SER A 157 -16.95 -16.51 -5.91
C SER A 157 -18.33 -17.03 -5.52
N ARG A 158 -18.40 -17.75 -4.39
CA ARG A 158 -19.61 -18.36 -3.85
C ARG A 158 -19.59 -18.25 -2.32
N ARG A 159 -20.69 -17.78 -1.74
CA ARG A 159 -20.83 -17.60 -0.29
C ARG A 159 -22.17 -18.11 0.21
N THR A 160 -22.18 -18.75 1.38
CA THR A 160 -23.38 -19.31 2.01
C THR A 160 -23.64 -18.61 3.33
N CYS A 161 -24.90 -18.23 3.59
CA CYS A 161 -25.28 -17.62 4.87
C CYS A 161 -25.31 -18.69 5.96
N GLN A 162 -24.37 -18.60 6.89
CA GLN A 162 -24.18 -19.61 7.91
C GLN A 162 -25.06 -19.38 9.14
N SER A 163 -25.08 -20.39 9.98
CA SER A 163 -25.89 -20.45 11.19
C SER A 163 -25.47 -19.33 12.19
N ASN A 164 -24.19 -19.01 12.26
CA ASN A 164 -23.64 -17.92 13.07
C ASN A 164 -23.99 -16.50 12.57
N ARG A 165 -24.85 -16.37 11.54
CA ARG A 165 -25.25 -15.09 10.92
C ARG A 165 -24.09 -14.39 10.19
N MET A 166 -23.12 -15.15 9.70
CA MET A 166 -22.03 -14.66 8.85
C MET A 166 -22.02 -15.39 7.50
N TRP A 167 -21.59 -14.69 6.46
CA TRP A 167 -21.34 -15.30 5.16
C TRP A 167 -20.06 -16.13 5.19
N SER A 168 -20.08 -17.34 4.64
CA SER A 168 -18.89 -18.20 4.52
C SER A 168 -17.82 -17.56 3.63
N GLY A 169 -16.56 -18.00 3.75
CA GLY A 169 -15.48 -17.57 2.88
C GLY A 169 -15.06 -16.10 3.08
N THR A 170 -14.30 -15.59 2.12
CA THR A 170 -13.73 -14.24 2.11
C THR A 170 -14.60 -13.26 1.34
N THR A 171 -14.56 -11.98 1.72
CA THR A 171 -15.30 -10.92 1.04
C THR A 171 -14.83 -10.74 -0.39
N PRO A 172 -15.71 -10.86 -1.39
CA PRO A 172 -15.31 -10.79 -2.78
C PRO A 172 -15.19 -9.34 -3.24
N SER A 173 -14.22 -9.09 -4.11
CA SER A 173 -14.07 -7.86 -4.86
C SER A 173 -13.69 -8.17 -6.30
N CYS A 174 -13.98 -7.25 -7.23
CA CYS A 174 -13.55 -7.37 -8.61
C CYS A 174 -12.36 -6.45 -8.83
N ALA A 175 -11.27 -6.98 -9.40
CA ALA A 175 -10.05 -6.24 -9.66
C ALA A 175 -9.59 -6.44 -11.09
N ALA A 176 -8.91 -5.44 -11.62
CA ALA A 176 -8.32 -5.42 -12.94
C ALA A 176 -7.07 -4.55 -12.89
N CYS A 177 -6.13 -4.81 -13.79
CA CYS A 177 -4.97 -3.96 -13.96
C CYS A 177 -5.38 -2.55 -14.39
N GLY A 178 -4.89 -1.53 -13.69
CA GLY A 178 -5.11 -0.14 -14.08
C GLY A 178 -4.54 0.13 -15.48
N HIS A 179 -5.13 1.08 -16.21
CA HIS A 179 -4.60 1.48 -17.50
C HIS A 179 -3.30 2.28 -17.33
N VAL A 180 -2.22 1.83 -17.98
CA VAL A 180 -0.93 2.52 -17.98
C VAL A 180 -0.76 3.27 -19.30
N ASN A 181 -0.47 4.56 -19.24
CA ASN A 181 -0.22 5.38 -20.42
C ASN A 181 1.22 5.22 -20.90
N ASN A 182 1.50 5.58 -22.16
CA ASN A 182 2.87 5.70 -22.64
C ASN A 182 3.68 6.68 -21.76
N PRO A 183 4.97 6.40 -21.49
CA PRO A 183 5.85 7.39 -20.88
C PRO A 183 5.97 8.62 -21.79
N PHE A 184 6.18 9.79 -21.19
CA PHE A 184 6.36 11.02 -21.95
C PHE A 184 7.60 10.90 -22.85
N ARG A 185 7.41 11.09 -24.18
CA ARG A 185 8.43 10.91 -25.22
C ARG A 185 9.05 9.51 -25.26
N GLY A 186 8.23 8.51 -25.00
CA GLY A 186 8.61 7.11 -25.11
C GLY A 186 7.46 6.23 -25.55
N ASN A 187 7.70 4.92 -25.53
CA ASN A 187 6.77 3.88 -25.92
C ASN A 187 6.58 2.89 -24.77
N LEU A 188 5.37 2.39 -24.63
CA LEU A 188 4.98 1.29 -23.76
C LEU A 188 4.64 0.09 -24.63
N ASN A 189 5.30 -1.03 -24.41
CA ASN A 189 5.04 -2.28 -25.13
C ASN A 189 4.59 -3.35 -24.15
N CYS A 190 3.34 -3.79 -24.26
CA CYS A 190 2.72 -4.74 -23.33
C CYS A 190 2.42 -6.08 -24.00
N GLN A 191 2.79 -7.15 -23.31
CA GLN A 191 2.43 -8.53 -23.65
C GLN A 191 1.39 -9.03 -22.64
N VAL A 192 0.31 -9.63 -23.13
CA VAL A 192 -0.78 -10.17 -22.30
C VAL A 192 -0.83 -11.69 -22.46
N ALA A 193 -0.74 -12.41 -21.34
CA ALA A 193 -0.82 -13.86 -21.27
C ALA A 193 -1.90 -14.28 -20.27
N GLY A 194 -3.11 -14.54 -20.77
CA GLY A 194 -4.27 -14.74 -19.90
C GLY A 194 -4.63 -13.45 -19.17
N GLU A 195 -4.56 -13.47 -17.84
CA GLU A 195 -4.79 -12.28 -16.99
C GLU A 195 -3.50 -11.59 -16.53
N GLU A 196 -2.34 -12.13 -16.90
CA GLU A 196 -1.05 -11.51 -16.64
C GLU A 196 -0.71 -10.52 -17.75
N GLN A 197 -0.29 -9.32 -17.35
CA GLN A 197 0.20 -8.25 -18.20
C GLN A 197 1.65 -7.94 -17.84
N ASN A 198 2.49 -7.88 -18.86
CA ASN A 198 3.90 -7.56 -18.69
C ASN A 198 4.31 -6.52 -19.72
N CYS A 199 4.67 -5.33 -19.26
CA CYS A 199 5.02 -4.20 -20.11
C CYS A 199 6.50 -3.81 -19.96
N THR A 200 7.09 -3.38 -21.06
CA THR A 200 8.40 -2.71 -21.08
C THR A 200 8.25 -1.29 -21.60
N ILE A 201 9.16 -0.41 -21.20
CA ILE A 201 9.17 0.99 -21.63
C ILE A 201 10.47 1.29 -22.37
N SER A 202 10.38 2.17 -23.36
CA SER A 202 11.53 2.67 -24.11
C SER A 202 11.36 4.15 -24.44
N CYS A 203 12.47 4.85 -24.68
CA CYS A 203 12.42 6.23 -25.14
C CYS A 203 12.46 6.31 -26.66
N TRP A 204 11.95 7.43 -27.21
CA TRP A 204 12.16 7.75 -28.62
C TRP A 204 13.66 7.93 -28.92
N GLN A 205 14.05 7.82 -30.19
CA GLN A 205 15.44 8.04 -30.60
C GLN A 205 15.91 9.45 -30.20
N GLY A 206 17.11 9.58 -29.64
CA GLY A 206 17.64 10.83 -29.10
C GLY A 206 17.11 11.21 -27.71
N TYR A 207 16.31 10.35 -27.09
CA TYR A 207 15.81 10.50 -25.73
C TYR A 207 16.25 9.34 -24.85
N ALA A 208 16.37 9.59 -23.55
CA ALA A 208 16.70 8.58 -22.56
C ALA A 208 16.04 8.88 -21.21
N PHE A 209 15.94 7.86 -20.36
CA PHE A 209 15.57 8.02 -18.96
C PHE A 209 16.77 8.53 -18.17
N SER A 210 16.59 9.50 -17.29
CA SER A 210 17.65 10.05 -16.43
C SER A 210 17.84 9.30 -15.11
N ARG A 211 17.28 8.09 -15.01
CA ARG A 211 17.40 7.20 -13.85
C ARG A 211 17.18 5.75 -14.25
N ALA A 212 17.62 4.84 -13.39
CA ALA A 212 17.35 3.42 -13.55
C ALA A 212 15.84 3.15 -13.58
N ILE A 213 15.41 2.30 -14.51
CA ILE A 213 14.02 1.87 -14.68
C ILE A 213 13.87 0.39 -14.33
N LEU A 214 12.63 -0.05 -14.07
CA LEU A 214 12.36 -1.47 -13.93
C LEU A 214 12.57 -2.18 -15.28
N PRO A 215 13.13 -3.41 -15.29
CA PRO A 215 13.26 -4.19 -16.53
C PRO A 215 11.89 -4.58 -17.09
N SER A 216 10.88 -4.70 -16.23
CA SER A 216 9.51 -4.95 -16.61
C SER A 216 8.48 -4.46 -15.59
N TYR A 217 7.30 -4.09 -16.08
CA TYR A 217 6.15 -3.62 -15.32
C TYR A 217 5.07 -4.69 -15.40
N GLN A 218 4.73 -5.30 -14.26
CA GLN A 218 3.88 -6.48 -14.23
C GLN A 218 2.59 -6.19 -13.48
N CYS A 219 1.48 -6.69 -14.00
CA CYS A 219 0.19 -6.67 -13.32
C CYS A 219 -0.65 -7.89 -13.70
N GLY A 220 -1.32 -8.50 -12.72
CA GLY A 220 -2.19 -9.65 -12.92
C GLY A 220 -2.48 -10.36 -11.61
N PRO A 221 -3.01 -11.60 -11.65
CA PRO A 221 -3.23 -12.42 -10.45
C PRO A 221 -2.00 -12.54 -9.55
N SER A 222 -0.80 -12.68 -10.14
CA SER A 222 0.49 -12.80 -9.44
C SER A 222 0.81 -11.60 -8.55
N THR A 223 0.31 -10.42 -8.92
CA THR A 223 0.52 -9.14 -8.26
C THR A 223 -0.76 -8.60 -7.65
N ASP A 224 -1.78 -9.45 -7.53
CA ASP A 224 -3.06 -9.09 -6.92
C ASP A 224 -3.76 -7.91 -7.64
N TYR A 225 -3.52 -7.84 -8.96
CA TYR A 225 -3.92 -6.81 -9.93
C TYR A 225 -3.40 -5.40 -9.62
N LYS A 226 -2.30 -5.30 -8.89
CA LYS A 226 -1.55 -4.06 -8.70
C LYS A 226 -0.32 -4.05 -9.58
N TRP A 227 -0.02 -2.92 -10.21
CA TRP A 227 1.21 -2.84 -10.99
C TRP A 227 2.44 -2.90 -10.09
N SER A 228 3.54 -3.48 -10.59
CA SER A 228 4.81 -3.57 -9.85
C SER A 228 5.40 -2.22 -9.43
N HIS A 229 4.99 -1.11 -10.08
CA HIS A 229 5.37 0.26 -9.73
C HIS A 229 4.26 1.06 -9.03
N GLU A 230 3.15 0.41 -8.68
CA GLU A 230 2.06 1.00 -7.91
C GLU A 230 2.47 1.06 -6.43
N THR A 231 2.70 2.27 -5.93
CA THR A 231 3.04 2.54 -4.54
C THR A 231 2.14 3.64 -3.99
N ASP A 232 2.18 3.89 -2.68
CA ASP A 232 1.42 4.98 -2.07
C ASP A 232 1.76 6.36 -2.67
N ASP A 233 3.03 6.55 -3.06
CA ASP A 233 3.52 7.77 -3.74
C ASP A 233 3.32 7.75 -5.28
N ASN A 234 2.77 6.66 -5.84
CA ASN A 234 2.59 6.49 -7.29
C ASN A 234 1.26 5.79 -7.66
N GLN A 235 0.18 6.13 -6.97
CA GLN A 235 -1.16 5.59 -7.26
C GLN A 235 -1.66 5.94 -8.67
N GLY A 236 -1.13 7.00 -9.27
CA GLY A 236 -1.43 7.40 -10.65
C GLY A 236 -0.74 6.54 -11.72
N LEU A 237 0.03 5.52 -11.31
CA LEU A 237 0.77 4.62 -12.21
C LEU A 237 1.73 5.38 -13.15
N ALA A 238 2.26 6.51 -12.71
CA ALA A 238 3.12 7.35 -13.53
C ALA A 238 4.42 6.60 -13.83
N LEU A 239 4.77 6.57 -15.12
CA LEU A 239 6.03 6.01 -15.60
C LEU A 239 7.12 7.08 -15.63
N PRO A 240 8.41 6.69 -15.53
CA PRO A 240 9.54 7.58 -15.79
C PRO A 240 9.39 8.26 -17.16
N LYS A 241 9.71 9.56 -17.23
CA LYS A 241 9.66 10.36 -18.45
C LYS A 241 11.02 10.31 -19.16
N CYS A 242 10.97 10.39 -20.48
CA CYS A 242 12.16 10.51 -21.30
C CYS A 242 12.49 11.99 -21.54
N THR A 243 13.77 12.36 -21.41
CA THR A 243 14.26 13.71 -21.69
C THR A 243 15.18 13.70 -22.91
N LYS A 244 15.24 14.82 -23.63
CA LYS A 244 16.08 14.92 -24.83
C LYS A 244 17.55 14.86 -24.43
N CYS A 245 18.31 13.94 -25.01
CA CYS A 245 19.74 13.83 -24.78
C CYS A 245 20.48 15.10 -25.23
N LYS A 246 21.53 15.45 -24.51
CA LYS A 246 22.42 16.58 -24.77
C LYS A 246 23.83 16.09 -25.03
N PRO A 247 24.62 16.80 -25.84
CA PRO A 247 26.03 16.48 -26.00
C PRO A 247 26.81 16.80 -24.71
N PRO A 248 27.96 16.12 -24.50
CA PRO A 248 28.90 16.52 -23.46
C PRO A 248 29.47 17.89 -23.76
N ILE A 249 29.87 18.61 -22.71
CA ILE A 249 30.53 19.92 -22.83
C ILE A 249 32.05 19.80 -22.79
N LYS A 250 32.58 18.70 -22.23
CA LYS A 250 34.01 18.42 -22.17
C LYS A 250 34.28 16.93 -22.34
N VAL A 251 35.51 16.58 -22.66
CA VAL A 251 36.08 15.26 -22.41
C VAL A 251 37.06 15.40 -21.25
N ALA A 252 37.05 14.45 -20.34
CA ALA A 252 38.01 14.35 -19.26
C ALA A 252 38.80 13.05 -19.36
N MET A 253 40.08 13.12 -19.03
CA MET A 253 40.95 11.97 -18.84
C MET A 253 41.43 11.99 -17.40
N GLU A 254 41.10 10.94 -16.66
CA GLU A 254 41.52 10.79 -15.27
C GLU A 254 42.59 9.71 -15.16
N MET A 255 43.68 10.02 -14.47
CA MET A 255 44.79 9.12 -14.19
C MET A 255 45.09 9.12 -12.70
N THR A 256 45.12 7.93 -12.09
CA THR A 256 45.49 7.79 -10.67
C THR A 256 46.88 7.19 -10.56
N LEU A 257 47.87 8.00 -10.14
CA LEU A 257 49.22 7.56 -9.86
C LEU A 257 49.26 6.88 -8.48
N VAL A 258 49.86 5.70 -8.43
CA VAL A 258 50.06 4.92 -7.21
C VAL A 258 51.56 4.77 -6.99
N TYR A 259 52.05 5.03 -5.77
CA TYR A 259 53.48 4.90 -5.47
C TYR A 259 53.86 3.53 -4.91
N SER A 260 55.07 3.09 -5.25
CA SER A 260 55.73 1.94 -4.64
C SER A 260 55.92 2.14 -3.13
N ASN A 261 55.94 1.05 -2.37
CA ASN A 261 56.19 1.04 -0.91
C ASN A 261 55.25 1.91 -0.05
N ASN A 262 54.05 2.23 -0.55
CA ASN A 262 52.99 2.97 0.15
C ASN A 262 53.52 4.26 0.81
N LEU A 263 53.93 5.26 0.01
CA LEU A 263 54.22 6.62 0.50
C LEU A 263 53.08 7.11 1.40
N THR A 264 53.39 7.72 2.55
CA THR A 264 52.39 8.23 3.52
C THR A 264 52.72 9.67 3.93
N CYS A 265 51.70 10.45 4.31
CA CYS A 265 51.86 11.87 4.63
C CYS A 265 52.17 12.18 6.11
N ASP A 266 52.13 11.19 7.01
CA ASP A 266 52.30 11.37 8.46
C ASP A 266 53.79 11.35 8.87
N GLY A 267 54.50 12.43 8.52
CA GLY A 267 55.70 12.88 9.24
C GLY A 267 55.30 13.86 10.34
N VAL A 268 55.97 13.78 11.50
CA VAL A 268 55.67 14.51 12.75
C VAL A 268 55.33 16.01 12.53
N ASN A 269 54.19 16.45 13.10
CA ASN A 269 53.61 17.81 13.18
C ASN A 269 52.88 18.35 11.93
N VAL A 270 51.56 18.51 12.07
CA VAL A 270 50.62 18.75 10.98
C VAL A 270 50.07 20.18 10.98
N THR A 271 50.56 20.99 10.05
CA THR A 271 49.88 22.19 9.52
C THR A 271 50.17 22.29 8.03
N LYS A 272 49.50 21.54 7.13
CA LYS A 272 49.71 21.60 5.65
C LYS A 272 51.17 21.42 5.13
N ASP A 273 52.14 21.26 6.01
CA ASP A 273 53.58 21.33 5.77
C ASP A 273 54.25 19.99 6.10
N SER A 274 53.65 18.86 5.71
CA SER A 274 54.49 17.67 5.60
C SER A 274 55.39 17.88 4.39
N LEU A 275 56.71 17.79 4.61
CA LEU A 275 57.70 17.87 3.54
C LEU A 275 57.35 16.93 2.37
N ALA A 276 56.72 15.78 2.67
CA ALA A 276 56.17 14.86 1.69
C ALA A 276 55.04 15.48 0.85
N TYR A 277 54.03 16.13 1.46
CA TYR A 277 52.94 16.77 0.72
C TYR A 277 53.45 17.90 -0.18
N GLN A 278 54.34 18.75 0.32
CA GLN A 278 54.95 19.83 -0.46
C GLN A 278 55.74 19.27 -1.64
N ARG A 279 56.62 18.28 -1.42
CA ARG A 279 57.39 17.64 -2.49
C ARG A 279 56.50 16.94 -3.52
N VAL A 280 55.45 16.25 -3.08
CA VAL A 280 54.45 15.65 -3.97
C VAL A 280 53.80 16.73 -4.82
N ASN A 281 53.29 17.79 -4.21
CA ASN A 281 52.62 18.87 -4.92
C ASN A 281 53.55 19.59 -5.91
N ASP A 282 54.79 19.87 -5.53
CA ASP A 282 55.77 20.54 -6.38
C ASP A 282 56.14 19.67 -7.58
N THR A 283 56.48 18.39 -7.36
CA THR A 283 56.79 17.43 -8.43
C THR A 283 55.62 17.29 -9.40
N ILE A 284 54.40 17.16 -8.90
CA ILE A 284 53.20 17.09 -9.76
C ILE A 284 53.07 18.37 -10.58
N THR A 285 53.09 19.53 -9.92
CA THR A 285 52.84 20.82 -10.57
C THR A 285 53.84 21.09 -11.69
N MET A 286 55.13 20.84 -11.44
CA MET A 286 56.18 21.04 -12.44
C MET A 286 56.00 20.13 -13.66
N ASN A 287 55.71 18.84 -13.46
CA ASN A 287 55.53 17.92 -14.57
C ASN A 287 54.24 18.19 -15.37
N LEU A 288 53.15 18.58 -14.71
CA LEU A 288 51.88 18.91 -15.37
C LEU A 288 51.99 20.17 -16.24
N GLN A 289 52.78 21.16 -15.82
CA GLN A 289 53.03 22.38 -16.60
C GLN A 289 53.80 22.13 -17.91
N MET A 290 54.50 21.00 -18.02
CA MET A 290 55.26 20.63 -19.22
C MET A 290 54.42 19.92 -20.29
N LEU A 291 53.16 19.61 -20.00
CA LEU A 291 52.27 18.99 -20.97
C LEU A 291 51.97 19.95 -22.12
N SER A 292 52.10 19.47 -23.36
CA SER A 292 51.86 20.28 -24.56
C SER A 292 50.46 20.88 -24.59
N CYS A 293 49.43 20.15 -24.11
CA CYS A 293 48.07 20.68 -24.06
C CYS A 293 47.91 21.81 -23.02
N VAL A 294 48.71 21.80 -21.95
CA VAL A 294 48.72 22.88 -20.95
C VAL A 294 49.44 24.11 -21.50
N GLN A 295 50.59 23.91 -22.13
CA GLN A 295 51.38 24.99 -22.73
C GLN A 295 50.61 25.69 -23.86
N ASN A 296 49.85 24.94 -24.65
CA ASN A 296 49.01 25.47 -25.72
C ASN A 296 47.65 25.99 -25.24
N ASN A 297 47.40 25.97 -23.92
CA ASN A 297 46.13 26.37 -23.29
C ASN A 297 44.90 25.66 -23.90
N SER A 298 45.09 24.41 -24.29
CA SER A 298 44.13 23.61 -25.01
C SER A 298 43.50 22.54 -24.10
N CYS A 299 44.05 22.30 -22.91
CA CYS A 299 43.44 21.49 -21.85
C CYS A 299 43.57 22.19 -20.48
N ALA A 300 42.57 22.00 -19.63
CA ALA A 300 42.63 22.34 -18.21
C ALA A 300 43.12 21.14 -17.41
N VAL A 301 43.88 21.39 -16.34
CA VAL A 301 44.42 20.33 -15.49
C VAL A 301 44.07 20.59 -14.03
N LYS A 302 43.59 19.54 -13.37
CA LYS A 302 43.31 19.50 -11.94
C LYS A 302 44.01 18.30 -11.34
N HIS A 303 44.53 18.43 -10.11
CA HIS A 303 45.07 17.30 -9.37
C HIS A 303 44.52 17.27 -7.95
N GLN A 304 44.35 16.07 -7.42
CA GLN A 304 43.96 15.83 -6.04
C GLN A 304 44.92 14.83 -5.39
N ILE A 305 45.47 15.22 -4.24
CA ILE A 305 46.30 14.35 -3.41
C ILE A 305 45.41 13.77 -2.32
N SER A 306 45.27 12.45 -2.30
CA SER A 306 44.55 11.70 -1.26
C SER A 306 45.53 10.93 -0.37
N GLY A 307 45.07 10.48 0.81
CA GLY A 307 45.95 9.89 1.84
C GLY A 307 46.70 10.91 2.71
N CYS A 308 46.41 12.21 2.53
CA CYS A 308 46.97 13.31 3.32
C CYS A 308 45.81 14.12 3.92
N SER A 309 45.56 14.02 5.24
CA SER A 309 44.45 14.73 5.89
C SER A 309 44.96 16.00 6.59
N PRO A 310 44.36 17.19 6.36
CA PRO A 310 44.67 18.36 7.16
C PRO A 310 44.13 18.15 8.58
N HIS A 311 44.98 18.31 9.60
CA HIS A 311 44.52 18.34 10.98
C HIS A 311 43.56 19.52 11.16
N VAL A 312 42.30 19.26 11.52
CA VAL A 312 41.40 20.27 12.09
C VAL A 312 41.77 20.38 13.58
N PRO A 313 42.19 21.56 14.08
CA PRO A 313 42.47 21.74 15.49
C PRO A 313 41.16 21.64 16.28
N GLY A 314 41.00 20.60 17.11
CA GLY A 314 39.83 20.47 18.00
C GLY A 314 39.42 19.05 18.40
N ASP A 315 39.82 18.02 17.65
CA ASP A 315 39.24 16.67 17.81
C ASP A 315 40.20 15.65 18.47
N HIS A 316 40.88 16.08 19.54
CA HIS A 316 41.94 15.31 20.19
C HIS A 316 41.47 14.09 21.02
N ALA A 317 40.16 13.87 21.18
CA ALA A 317 39.67 12.95 22.21
C ALA A 317 39.18 11.57 21.73
N ARG A 318 39.00 11.30 20.42
CA ARG A 318 38.30 10.05 20.00
C ARG A 318 38.96 9.15 18.94
N ARG A 319 40.16 9.46 18.44
CA ARG A 319 40.80 8.64 17.36
C ARG A 319 42.13 7.96 17.72
N ARG A 320 42.37 7.64 19.00
CA ARG A 320 43.50 6.78 19.42
C ARG A 320 43.32 5.27 19.12
N ARG A 321 42.49 4.89 18.15
CA ARG A 321 42.40 3.51 17.65
C ARG A 321 42.84 3.49 16.19
N ARG A 322 44.05 2.97 15.94
CA ARG A 322 44.63 2.53 14.66
C ARG A 322 44.10 3.30 13.43
N ARG A 323 44.67 4.46 13.12
CA ARG A 323 44.70 4.90 11.72
C ARG A 323 45.76 4.04 11.03
N SER A 324 45.34 3.13 10.15
CA SER A 324 46.22 2.68 9.08
C SER A 324 46.75 3.93 8.39
N LEU A 325 48.07 4.07 8.25
CA LEU A 325 48.62 5.13 7.43
C LEU A 325 48.03 4.98 6.03
N GLU A 326 47.28 5.97 5.56
CA GLU A 326 46.70 5.94 4.22
C GLU A 326 47.82 6.20 3.21
N ALA A 327 47.87 5.36 2.16
CA ALA A 327 48.82 5.55 1.09
C ALA A 327 48.46 6.80 0.28
N VAL A 328 49.48 7.52 -0.16
CA VAL A 328 49.32 8.69 -1.03
C VAL A 328 48.92 8.22 -2.44
N HIS A 329 47.77 8.68 -2.91
CA HIS A 329 47.37 8.55 -4.31
C HIS A 329 47.17 9.93 -4.92
N ILE A 330 47.66 10.11 -6.15
CA ILE A 330 47.48 11.34 -6.91
C ILE A 330 46.51 11.07 -8.04
N THR A 331 45.38 11.75 -8.02
CA THR A 331 44.45 11.75 -9.15
C THR A 331 44.71 13.00 -9.99
N ILE A 332 45.12 12.81 -11.24
CA ILE A 332 45.30 13.85 -12.25
C ILE A 332 44.10 13.80 -13.19
N ARG A 333 43.42 14.93 -13.37
CA ARG A 333 42.29 15.08 -14.26
C ARG A 333 42.59 16.15 -15.30
N LEU A 334 42.72 15.72 -16.55
CA LEU A 334 42.83 16.59 -17.72
C LEU A 334 41.44 16.79 -18.30
N GLU A 335 41.04 18.02 -18.61
CA GLU A 335 39.74 18.34 -19.19
C GLU A 335 39.93 19.19 -20.44
N ARG A 336 39.13 18.93 -21.48
CA ARG A 336 39.10 19.77 -22.67
C ARG A 336 37.66 19.97 -23.13
N ASP A 337 37.33 21.22 -23.44
CA ASP A 337 36.02 21.59 -23.96
C ASP A 337 35.79 20.98 -25.34
N VAL A 338 34.55 20.57 -25.61
CA VAL A 338 34.12 20.09 -26.93
C VAL A 338 32.95 20.92 -27.41
N ASP A 339 32.92 21.18 -28.71
CA ASP A 339 31.82 21.85 -29.38
C ASP A 339 31.10 20.84 -30.27
N ILE A 340 29.93 20.39 -29.81
CA ILE A 340 29.11 19.39 -30.48
C ILE A 340 27.72 19.97 -30.67
N PRO A 341 27.20 20.01 -31.92
CA PRO A 341 25.86 20.52 -32.18
C PRO A 341 24.79 19.74 -31.41
N ASP A 342 23.88 20.46 -30.75
CA ASP A 342 22.69 19.88 -30.13
C ASP A 342 21.68 19.48 -31.22
N GLN A 343 21.67 18.20 -31.55
CA GLN A 343 20.79 17.63 -32.57
C GLN A 343 19.54 17.00 -31.95
N GLN A 344 18.48 16.87 -32.75
CA GLN A 344 17.20 16.35 -32.26
C GLN A 344 17.25 14.85 -31.90
N ASN A 345 18.02 14.06 -32.65
CA ASN A 345 18.05 12.60 -32.52
C ASN A 345 19.41 12.09 -32.02
N LEU A 346 20.07 12.85 -31.13
CA LEU A 346 21.45 12.62 -30.73
C LEU A 346 21.74 11.16 -30.29
N THR A 347 22.60 10.48 -31.03
CA THR A 347 23.09 9.13 -30.73
C THR A 347 24.53 9.13 -30.21
N ASN A 348 24.97 8.03 -29.58
CA ASN A 348 26.37 7.89 -29.16
C ASN A 348 27.30 7.98 -30.37
N GLU A 349 26.93 7.37 -31.49
CA GLU A 349 27.69 7.40 -32.74
C GLU A 349 27.83 8.83 -33.28
N GLU A 350 26.74 9.61 -33.27
CA GLU A 350 26.78 11.01 -33.71
C GLU A 350 27.69 11.89 -32.85
N VAL A 351 27.82 11.60 -31.54
CA VAL A 351 28.72 12.32 -30.63
C VAL A 351 30.17 11.94 -30.88
N VAL A 352 30.49 10.64 -30.90
CA VAL A 352 31.89 10.19 -31.03
C VAL A 352 32.50 10.47 -32.40
N ASN A 353 31.66 10.61 -33.44
CA ASN A 353 32.11 10.94 -34.79
C ASN A 353 32.29 12.45 -35.03
N GLN A 354 31.98 13.32 -34.05
CA GLN A 354 32.27 14.74 -34.18
C GLN A 354 33.77 15.03 -34.12
N HIS A 355 34.22 15.90 -35.01
CA HIS A 355 35.63 16.32 -35.08
C HIS A 355 36.17 16.84 -33.74
N SER A 356 35.42 17.73 -33.09
CA SER A 356 35.81 18.30 -31.79
C SER A 356 35.97 17.22 -30.70
N PHE A 357 35.13 16.18 -30.72
CA PHE A 357 35.21 15.08 -29.76
C PHE A 357 36.43 14.19 -30.00
N ILE A 358 36.70 13.88 -31.28
CA ILE A 358 37.86 13.07 -31.69
C ILE A 358 39.16 13.79 -31.31
N GLU A 359 39.31 15.05 -31.70
CA GLU A 359 40.49 15.87 -31.39
C GLU A 359 40.74 15.95 -29.89
N ALA A 360 39.69 16.19 -29.10
CA ALA A 360 39.81 16.28 -27.66
C ALA A 360 40.23 14.95 -27.03
N THR A 361 39.64 13.85 -27.48
CA THR A 361 39.98 12.52 -26.99
C THR A 361 41.42 12.15 -27.33
N ASP A 362 41.86 12.42 -28.55
CA ASP A 362 43.23 12.13 -29.00
C ASP A 362 44.28 12.96 -28.25
N GLU A 363 44.04 14.25 -28.06
CA GLU A 363 45.00 15.11 -27.37
C GLU A 363 45.13 14.76 -25.88
N LEU A 364 44.02 14.46 -25.21
CA LEU A 364 44.04 14.02 -23.81
C LEU A 364 44.67 12.63 -23.67
N ARG A 365 44.43 11.72 -24.62
CA ARG A 365 45.08 10.40 -24.67
C ARG A 365 46.58 10.52 -24.85
N ASN A 366 47.04 11.38 -25.77
CA ASN A 366 48.46 11.64 -25.99
C ASN A 366 49.12 12.26 -24.75
N SER A 367 48.42 13.19 -24.08
CA SER A 367 48.89 13.82 -22.84
C SER A 367 49.00 12.80 -21.69
N ALA A 368 48.03 11.89 -21.55
CA ALA A 368 48.13 10.79 -20.60
C ALA A 368 49.28 9.83 -20.92
N GLY A 369 49.52 9.53 -22.21
CA GLY A 369 50.69 8.77 -22.65
C GLY A 369 52.00 9.45 -22.29
N HIS A 370 52.06 10.79 -22.39
CA HIS A 370 53.21 11.57 -21.95
C HIS A 370 53.43 11.43 -20.45
N LEU A 371 52.39 11.58 -19.62
CA LEU A 371 52.47 11.40 -18.16
C LEU A 371 52.98 10.01 -17.76
N ILE A 372 52.53 8.95 -18.45
CA ILE A 372 53.02 7.58 -18.23
C ILE A 372 54.51 7.49 -18.57
N ASN A 373 54.94 8.11 -19.66
CA ASN A 373 56.34 8.09 -20.07
C ASN A 373 57.22 8.88 -19.08
N GLN A 374 56.79 10.06 -18.65
CA GLN A 374 57.46 10.86 -17.60
C GLN A 374 57.57 10.08 -16.30
N SER A 375 56.51 9.37 -15.91
CA SER A 375 56.51 8.49 -14.72
C SER A 375 57.53 7.36 -14.85
N ARG A 376 57.63 6.73 -16.03
CA ARG A 376 58.63 5.68 -16.32
C ARG A 376 60.07 6.19 -16.26
N LEU A 377 60.29 7.44 -16.67
CA LEU A 377 61.59 8.10 -16.63
C LEU A 377 61.93 8.63 -15.22
N GLY A 378 61.11 8.34 -14.20
CA GLY A 378 61.35 8.75 -12.81
C GLY A 378 61.04 10.23 -12.53
N GLN A 379 60.42 10.96 -13.47
CA GLN A 379 60.16 12.39 -13.29
C GLN A 379 59.07 12.67 -12.24
N PHE A 380 58.20 11.69 -11.98
CA PHE A 380 57.19 11.73 -10.91
C PHE A 380 57.67 11.08 -9.60
N ALA A 381 58.92 10.63 -9.53
CA ALA A 381 59.48 10.03 -8.32
C ALA A 381 59.54 11.05 -7.19
N ILE A 382 59.09 10.65 -6.00
CA ILE A 382 59.10 11.50 -4.82
C ILE A 382 60.27 11.11 -3.94
N ASN A 383 61.15 12.06 -3.65
CA ASN A 383 62.21 11.87 -2.66
C ASN A 383 61.74 12.48 -1.33
N VAL A 384 61.65 11.70 -0.26
CA VAL A 384 61.42 12.20 1.11
C VAL A 384 62.48 11.58 2.02
N ASP A 385 63.21 12.39 2.77
CA ASP A 385 64.22 11.94 3.74
C ASP A 385 65.23 10.91 3.19
N SER A 386 65.68 11.10 1.94
CA SER A 386 66.60 10.20 1.20
C SER A 386 66.01 8.85 0.78
N GLN A 387 64.69 8.65 0.94
CA GLN A 387 63.95 7.54 0.35
C GLN A 387 63.24 8.00 -0.93
N VAL A 388 63.41 7.23 -2.01
CA VAL A 388 62.76 7.49 -3.30
C VAL A 388 61.55 6.58 -3.46
N TYR A 389 60.42 7.17 -3.84
CA TYR A 389 59.17 6.50 -4.12
C TYR A 389 58.83 6.68 -5.59
N ASP A 390 58.97 5.61 -6.37
CA ASP A 390 58.61 5.60 -7.79
C ASP A 390 57.13 5.27 -8.00
N VAL A 391 56.58 5.73 -9.13
CA VAL A 391 55.21 5.39 -9.55
C VAL A 391 55.14 3.92 -9.97
N ASP A 392 54.23 3.18 -9.36
CA ASP A 392 53.85 1.82 -9.74
C ASP A 392 52.88 1.87 -10.93
N LEU A 393 53.44 1.79 -12.14
CA LEU A 393 52.66 1.78 -13.39
C LEU A 393 51.73 0.57 -13.50
N GLY A 394 52.00 -0.54 -12.80
CA GLY A 394 51.12 -1.71 -12.80
C GLY A 394 49.83 -1.49 -12.02
N LYS A 395 49.83 -0.55 -11.07
CA LYS A 395 48.65 -0.15 -10.29
C LYS A 395 48.00 1.16 -10.77
N THR A 396 48.68 1.88 -11.66
CA THR A 396 48.20 3.13 -12.23
C THR A 396 47.11 2.84 -13.26
N LYS A 397 45.97 3.54 -13.15
CA LYS A 397 44.82 3.40 -14.07
C LYS A 397 44.54 4.74 -14.73
N SER A 398 44.13 4.69 -16.00
CA SER A 398 43.65 5.86 -16.74
C SER A 398 42.35 5.53 -17.47
N TYR A 399 41.37 6.42 -17.41
CA TYR A 399 40.12 6.28 -18.15
C TYR A 399 39.63 7.64 -18.65
N GLY A 400 39.13 7.63 -19.89
CA GLY A 400 38.48 8.78 -20.51
C GLY A 400 36.97 8.75 -20.23
N MET A 401 36.39 9.91 -19.97
CA MET A 401 34.95 10.05 -19.77
C MET A 401 34.44 11.35 -20.39
N PRO A 402 33.23 11.36 -20.98
CA PRO A 402 32.56 12.61 -21.33
C PRO A 402 32.12 13.32 -20.04
N VAL A 403 32.22 14.65 -20.03
CA VAL A 403 31.74 15.50 -18.94
C VAL A 403 30.46 16.18 -19.39
N CYS A 404 29.42 15.90 -18.64
CA CYS A 404 28.08 16.38 -18.93
C CYS A 404 27.83 17.79 -18.37
N PRO A 405 26.97 18.59 -19.02
CA PRO A 405 26.56 19.88 -18.48
C PRO A 405 25.81 19.70 -17.16
N PRO A 406 25.85 20.69 -16.23
CA PRO A 406 25.09 20.63 -14.99
C PRO A 406 23.60 20.35 -15.23
N GLY A 407 22.96 19.60 -14.35
CA GLY A 407 21.55 19.24 -14.53
C GLY A 407 21.33 17.92 -15.27
N THR A 408 22.39 17.31 -15.80
CA THR A 408 22.31 16.09 -16.60
C THR A 408 23.14 14.97 -15.99
N VAL A 409 22.81 13.74 -16.36
CA VAL A 409 23.44 12.51 -15.86
C VAL A 409 23.87 11.62 -17.01
N ARG A 410 24.73 10.65 -16.68
CA ARG A 410 25.18 9.62 -17.62
C ARG A 410 24.70 8.27 -17.13
N MET A 411 23.92 7.59 -17.97
CA MET A 411 23.18 6.41 -17.52
C MET A 411 24.03 5.16 -17.39
N GLU A 412 25.03 5.03 -18.26
CA GLU A 412 25.97 3.91 -18.25
C GLU A 412 27.41 4.42 -18.48
N ALA A 413 28.39 3.56 -18.20
CA ALA A 413 29.79 3.93 -18.32
C ALA A 413 30.24 4.15 -19.77
N GLU A 414 29.49 3.61 -20.74
CA GLU A 414 29.75 3.70 -22.17
C GLU A 414 28.87 4.76 -22.87
N ASP A 415 27.79 5.24 -22.24
CA ASP A 415 26.98 6.30 -22.82
C ASP A 415 27.80 7.59 -22.83
N VAL A 416 27.89 8.23 -24.00
CA VAL A 416 28.61 9.50 -24.17
C VAL A 416 27.69 10.70 -24.18
N ARG A 417 26.37 10.46 -24.18
CA ARG A 417 25.36 11.50 -24.12
C ARG A 417 25.00 11.81 -22.68
N CYS A 418 24.45 12.99 -22.51
CA CYS A 418 24.05 13.53 -21.23
C CYS A 418 22.53 13.61 -21.18
N VAL A 419 21.93 13.01 -20.17
CA VAL A 419 20.48 12.91 -20.03
C VAL A 419 20.01 13.90 -18.95
N PRO A 420 19.26 14.95 -19.30
CA PRO A 420 18.72 15.88 -18.31
C PRO A 420 17.84 15.19 -17.27
N CYS A 421 17.91 15.62 -16.01
CA CYS A 421 16.92 15.16 -15.02
C CYS A 421 15.51 15.55 -15.48
N GLU A 422 14.57 14.60 -15.42
CA GLU A 422 13.18 14.84 -15.78
C GLU A 422 12.51 15.88 -14.87
N SER A 423 11.40 16.50 -15.31
CA SER A 423 10.65 17.42 -14.44
C SER A 423 10.18 16.71 -13.16
N GLY A 424 10.23 17.44 -12.05
CA GLY A 424 10.03 16.94 -10.70
C GLY A 424 11.28 16.29 -10.09
N TRP A 425 12.42 16.37 -10.78
CA TRP A 425 13.72 15.89 -10.32
C TRP A 425 14.78 16.96 -10.50
N TYR A 426 15.88 16.82 -9.76
CA TYR A 426 17.03 17.71 -9.83
C TYR A 426 18.33 16.92 -9.78
N ASN A 427 19.36 17.45 -10.45
CA ASN A 427 20.69 16.87 -10.45
C ASN A 427 21.48 17.31 -9.23
N TYR A 428 22.08 16.35 -8.51
CA TYR A 428 23.02 16.59 -7.43
C TYR A 428 24.09 15.52 -7.45
N LEU A 429 25.37 15.93 -7.50
CA LEU A 429 26.52 15.02 -7.55
C LEU A 429 26.39 13.91 -8.61
N GLU A 430 26.06 14.29 -9.85
CA GLU A 430 25.96 13.39 -11.02
C GLU A 430 24.77 12.40 -11.00
N ASP A 431 23.86 12.50 -10.04
CA ASP A 431 22.63 11.71 -9.96
C ASP A 431 21.38 12.59 -9.97
N CYS A 432 20.26 12.04 -10.44
CA CYS A 432 18.95 12.69 -10.37
C CYS A 432 18.18 12.28 -9.12
N TYR A 433 17.78 13.26 -8.31
CA TYR A 433 16.99 13.08 -7.11
C TYR A 433 15.58 13.67 -7.27
N PRO A 434 14.55 13.03 -6.70
CA PRO A 434 13.19 13.55 -6.80
C PRO A 434 13.06 14.82 -5.94
N CYS A 435 12.26 15.78 -6.39
CA CYS A 435 11.92 16.93 -5.56
C CYS A 435 11.22 16.44 -4.29
N PRO A 436 11.70 16.84 -3.10
CA PRO A 436 11.09 16.43 -1.84
C PRO A 436 9.70 17.05 -1.67
N ARG A 437 8.93 16.51 -0.72
CA ARG A 437 7.60 17.04 -0.40
C ARG A 437 7.66 18.54 -0.07
N GLY A 438 6.74 19.31 -0.63
CA GLY A 438 6.69 20.77 -0.49
C GLY A 438 7.57 21.52 -1.51
N MET A 439 8.23 20.81 -2.43
CA MET A 439 9.00 21.37 -3.53
C MET A 439 8.57 20.78 -4.87
N TYR A 440 8.78 21.52 -5.95
CA TYR A 440 8.48 21.12 -7.32
C TYR A 440 9.58 21.56 -8.30
N GLN A 441 9.59 20.98 -9.50
CA GLN A 441 10.46 21.43 -10.59
C GLN A 441 9.79 21.20 -11.94
N SER A 442 9.55 22.27 -12.70
CA SER A 442 8.88 22.19 -14.01
C SER A 442 9.83 22.02 -15.19
N LEU A 443 11.10 22.38 -15.02
CA LEU A 443 12.10 22.32 -16.08
C LEU A 443 12.88 21.00 -16.04
N GLU A 444 13.13 20.44 -17.23
CA GLU A 444 14.11 19.37 -17.40
C GLU A 444 15.53 19.93 -17.18
N GLY A 445 16.42 19.14 -16.60
CA GLY A 445 17.82 19.50 -16.42
C GLY A 445 18.10 20.51 -15.31
N SER A 446 17.23 20.63 -14.30
CA SER A 446 17.49 21.51 -13.17
C SER A 446 18.50 20.89 -12.18
N THR A 447 19.26 21.74 -11.49
CA THR A 447 20.15 21.37 -10.38
C THR A 447 19.53 21.62 -9.00
N TYR A 448 18.30 22.13 -8.95
CA TYR A 448 17.57 22.39 -7.71
C TYR A 448 16.05 22.27 -7.89
N CYS A 449 15.31 22.18 -6.78
CA CYS A 449 13.85 22.26 -6.76
C CYS A 449 13.37 23.60 -6.19
N GLN A 450 12.25 24.09 -6.70
CA GLN A 450 11.58 25.30 -6.23
C GLN A 450 10.65 24.95 -5.06
N ALA A 451 10.55 25.83 -4.06
CA ALA A 451 9.62 25.66 -2.95
C ALA A 451 8.19 25.97 -3.38
N CYS A 452 7.21 25.22 -2.86
CA CYS A 452 5.81 25.54 -3.08
C CYS A 452 5.45 26.96 -2.58
N PRO A 453 4.48 27.63 -3.20
CA PRO A 453 3.96 28.91 -2.71
C PRO A 453 3.45 28.83 -1.27
N ARG A 454 3.44 29.97 -0.58
CA ARG A 454 3.02 30.05 0.83
C ARG A 454 1.64 29.43 1.06
N GLY A 455 1.54 28.57 2.08
CA GLY A 455 0.30 27.89 2.47
C GLY A 455 -0.05 26.66 1.62
N ARG A 456 0.83 26.23 0.72
CA ARG A 456 0.64 25.05 -0.13
C ARG A 456 1.74 24.02 0.08
N THR A 457 1.42 22.76 -0.16
CA THR A 457 2.36 21.63 -0.14
C THR A 457 1.98 20.63 -1.22
N THR A 458 2.91 19.78 -1.61
CA THR A 458 2.64 18.60 -2.44
C THR A 458 2.11 17.44 -1.58
N THR A 459 1.38 16.52 -2.20
CA THR A 459 0.89 15.29 -1.56
C THR A 459 2.05 14.34 -1.24
N GLY A 460 3.06 14.28 -2.12
CA GLY A 460 4.26 13.46 -1.99
C GLY A 460 5.47 14.11 -2.68
N PRO A 461 6.57 13.36 -2.87
CA PRO A 461 7.71 13.82 -3.67
C PRO A 461 7.38 13.85 -5.17
N ARG A 462 8.33 14.33 -6.00
CA ARG A 462 8.28 14.32 -7.49
C ARG A 462 7.25 15.25 -8.15
N ALA A 463 6.84 16.32 -7.47
CA ALA A 463 5.98 17.32 -8.09
C ALA A 463 6.68 17.98 -9.27
N SER A 464 6.02 17.93 -10.43
CA SER A 464 6.60 18.38 -11.71
C SER A 464 6.06 19.72 -12.18
N GLU A 465 5.14 20.33 -11.44
CA GLU A 465 4.63 21.67 -11.73
C GLU A 465 4.13 22.36 -10.46
N GLU A 466 3.98 23.68 -10.50
CA GLU A 466 3.47 24.45 -9.36
C GLU A 466 2.03 24.05 -8.99
N ALA A 467 1.24 23.58 -9.96
CA ALA A 467 -0.14 23.13 -9.76
C ALA A 467 -0.25 21.91 -8.82
N ASP A 468 0.83 21.14 -8.66
CA ASP A 468 0.92 20.03 -7.71
C ASP A 468 0.95 20.52 -6.25
N CYS A 469 1.27 21.80 -6.01
CA CYS A 469 1.20 22.43 -4.71
C CYS A 469 -0.26 22.75 -4.35
N LYS A 470 -0.86 21.92 -3.49
CA LYS A 470 -2.25 22.06 -3.03
C LYS A 470 -2.31 22.70 -1.65
N VAL A 471 -3.45 23.34 -1.34
CA VAL A 471 -3.72 23.91 -0.02
C VAL A 471 -3.94 22.77 0.98
N ILE A 472 -3.37 22.89 2.18
CA ILE A 472 -3.66 21.96 3.28
C ILE A 472 -5.06 22.31 3.81
N VAL A 473 -6.06 21.53 3.42
CA VAL A 473 -7.36 21.55 4.10
C VAL A 473 -7.18 20.69 5.35
N GLN A 474 -7.10 21.32 6.51
CA GLN A 474 -7.03 20.63 7.81
C GLN A 474 -8.34 19.93 8.13
#